data_AF-A0A8H2XN79-F1
#
_entry.id   AF-A0A8H2XN79-F1
#
_cell.length_a   1.000
_cell.length_b   1.000
_cell.length_c   1.000
_cell.angle_alpha   90.00
_cell.angle_beta   90.00
_cell.angle_gamma   90.00
#
_symmetry.space_group_name_H-M   'P 1'
#
loop_
_entity.id
_entity.type
_entity.pdbx_description
1 polymer ?
#
loop_
_entity_poly.entity_id
_entity_poly.type
_entity_poly.pdbx_seq_one_letter_code
_entity_poly.pdbx_strand_id
1 'polypeptide(L)'
;MSLHPPNSMRIKTGSARPTLSRRSSLGSDIFGPLSRRNTSGHAPLIDFLDASSRTPQRSAGTPASTIAPSSIDLNPPSRPEDIDLGSFIVVSGGTGCNAICEAFGKDASYVLPVSDNGGSSSEIIRVLGGPSIGDIRSRLIRLIPPGPPPAAAIKNLLSYRFPSECSESEARKLWRDIVEGKSKLWTGIPPDRKETIRGFLVYFESELLKRAHKNFGFRNGSLGNYFLAAAQGFFRSLPSAIFLFSSITHSQAHVLPVLVTSHFVTIAAELTNKRTIVGQCEISHPVPSTKPSVLAGTTTPQSEEPETQEDGDEEDEDEDGVEVVDTSRLNAMFSKPIEGEGSAAYAKLEARINRVFYINAYGQEIFPSPNPDFIENLGKRKTLVYSCGSLWTSIIPCLALRGIASAIAKSASIQAKVLLLNGQNDRETEGYTAEDYVNAIVRVLNRHDRLSHKALKGTQTPDFLIRDYPVSAFVTHVVYLRGSSIQVDQGRLAAAGVRCVEVEGPPSDKPLYDPATVRRALDQVYRRDTH
;
A
#
# COMPACT_ATOMS: atom_id res chain seq x y z
N MET A 1 54.94 -70.36 38.84
CA MET A 1 54.96 -68.91 39.13
C MET A 1 53.65 -68.28 38.66
N SER A 2 53.32 -67.12 39.20
CA SER A 2 52.17 -66.23 38.95
C SER A 2 51.97 -65.79 37.48
N LEU A 3 50.84 -65.25 36.99
CA LEU A 3 49.46 -65.09 37.52
C LEU A 3 48.45 -64.79 36.35
N HIS A 4 47.16 -64.61 36.66
CA HIS A 4 46.05 -64.37 35.72
C HIS A 4 46.02 -62.99 35.02
N PRO A 5 45.35 -62.90 33.85
CA PRO A 5 44.66 -61.69 33.36
C PRO A 5 43.15 -61.69 33.72
N PRO A 6 42.48 -60.52 33.82
CA PRO A 6 41.04 -60.43 34.07
C PRO A 6 40.16 -60.34 32.80
N ASN A 7 39.03 -61.04 32.91
CA ASN A 7 37.73 -60.97 32.21
C ASN A 7 37.25 -59.53 31.85
N SER A 8 36.39 -59.27 30.85
CA SER A 8 35.09 -59.88 30.46
C SER A 8 34.00 -59.75 31.57
N MET A 9 32.68 -59.58 31.36
CA MET A 9 31.74 -59.72 30.23
C MET A 9 30.61 -58.64 30.37
N ARG A 10 30.01 -58.09 29.29
CA ARG A 10 28.80 -58.53 28.52
C ARG A 10 27.41 -58.22 29.15
N ILE A 11 26.46 -57.79 28.29
CA ILE A 11 25.10 -57.29 28.58
C ILE A 11 24.06 -58.41 28.84
N LYS A 12 23.07 -58.21 29.74
CA LYS A 12 21.66 -58.70 29.58
C LYS A 12 20.61 -58.17 30.60
N THR A 13 19.54 -57.54 30.07
CA THR A 13 18.08 -57.65 30.39
C THR A 13 17.54 -58.10 31.77
N GLY A 14 16.51 -57.39 32.32
CA GLY A 14 15.37 -58.06 33.03
C GLY A 14 14.57 -57.32 34.16
N SER A 15 13.44 -56.68 33.82
CA SER A 15 12.15 -56.52 34.58
C SER A 15 12.04 -56.33 36.12
N ALA A 16 11.24 -55.34 36.61
CA ALA A 16 10.11 -55.46 37.59
C ALA A 16 9.62 -54.09 38.21
N ARG A 17 8.43 -54.08 38.83
CA ARG A 17 7.72 -52.99 39.61
C ARG A 17 7.23 -53.58 40.97
N PRO A 18 6.66 -52.85 41.99
CA PRO A 18 6.14 -51.46 42.09
C PRO A 18 6.87 -50.64 43.21
N THR A 19 6.38 -49.72 44.09
CA THR A 19 5.08 -49.09 44.53
C THR A 19 5.44 -47.75 45.24
N LEU A 20 4.82 -46.57 45.09
CA LEU A 20 3.46 -46.02 45.45
C LEU A 20 3.41 -45.28 46.84
N SER A 21 2.73 -44.11 46.90
CA SER A 21 2.44 -43.18 48.05
C SER A 21 3.33 -41.90 48.11
N ARG A 22 2.85 -40.65 48.32
CA ARG A 22 1.49 -40.04 48.40
C ARG A 22 1.50 -38.48 48.26
N ARG A 23 0.51 -37.90 47.53
CA ARG A 23 -0.05 -36.51 47.66
C ARG A 23 0.92 -35.31 47.43
N SER A 24 0.48 -34.07 47.18
CA SER A 24 -0.88 -33.44 47.16
C SER A 24 -1.06 -32.47 45.97
N SER A 25 -2.29 -32.01 45.69
CA SER A 25 -2.63 -31.23 44.49
C SER A 25 -3.73 -30.17 44.70
N LEU A 26 -3.52 -28.97 44.13
CA LEU A 26 -4.45 -27.87 43.81
C LEU A 26 -3.87 -27.17 42.54
N GLY A 27 -4.58 -26.36 41.75
CA GLY A 27 -5.98 -25.90 41.78
C GLY A 27 -6.05 -24.37 41.52
N SER A 28 -6.87 -23.83 40.61
CA SER A 28 -7.85 -24.44 39.70
C SER A 28 -8.23 -23.48 38.54
N ASP A 29 -8.71 -24.02 37.42
CA ASP A 29 -9.14 -23.26 36.23
C ASP A 29 -10.41 -22.39 36.43
N ILE A 30 -10.68 -21.49 35.48
CA ILE A 30 -11.77 -20.51 35.50
C ILE A 30 -12.67 -20.60 34.25
N PHE A 31 -13.98 -20.43 34.48
CA PHE A 31 -15.13 -20.40 33.55
C PHE A 31 -15.64 -21.73 32.93
N GLY A 32 -16.83 -22.12 33.42
CA GLY A 32 -17.82 -22.97 32.75
C GLY A 32 -19.22 -22.32 32.84
N PRO A 33 -20.22 -22.77 32.05
CA PRO A 33 -21.42 -21.99 31.77
C PRO A 33 -22.55 -22.09 32.81
N LEU A 34 -23.36 -21.03 32.89
CA LEU A 34 -24.56 -20.94 33.73
C LEU A 34 -25.83 -21.40 33.00
N SER A 35 -26.78 -21.99 33.75
CA SER A 35 -28.13 -22.32 33.27
C SER A 35 -29.20 -22.01 34.34
N ARG A 36 -30.46 -21.89 33.91
CA ARG A 36 -31.59 -21.32 34.69
C ARG A 36 -32.14 -22.26 35.77
N ARG A 37 -32.61 -21.70 36.91
CA ARG A 37 -33.96 -21.92 37.46
C ARG A 37 -34.36 -20.91 38.56
N ASN A 38 -35.67 -20.89 38.87
CA ASN A 38 -36.37 -20.00 39.81
C ASN A 38 -35.99 -20.32 41.29
N THR A 39 -36.33 -19.55 42.34
CA THR A 39 -37.69 -19.23 42.83
C THR A 39 -37.80 -18.04 43.82
N SER A 40 -38.96 -17.35 43.76
CA SER A 40 -39.77 -16.76 44.87
C SER A 40 -39.21 -15.78 45.91
N GLY A 41 -39.93 -14.65 46.12
CA GLY A 41 -40.16 -14.13 47.49
C GLY A 41 -40.42 -12.62 47.70
N HIS A 42 -41.70 -12.23 47.82
CA HIS A 42 -42.25 -11.00 48.44
C HIS A 42 -42.33 -9.63 47.70
N ALA A 43 -43.42 -8.93 48.01
CA ALA A 43 -43.82 -7.56 47.65
C ALA A 43 -44.53 -6.89 48.87
N PRO A 44 -44.74 -5.56 48.88
CA PRO A 44 -46.06 -4.99 48.51
C PRO A 44 -45.95 -3.79 47.52
N LEU A 45 -46.92 -3.35 46.70
CA LEU A 45 -48.41 -3.44 46.60
C LEU A 45 -49.16 -2.17 47.07
N ILE A 46 -49.68 -1.39 46.10
CA ILE A 46 -50.86 -0.47 46.16
C ILE A 46 -51.52 -0.47 44.74
N ASP A 47 -52.85 -0.27 44.70
CA ASP A 47 -53.78 -0.46 43.56
C ASP A 47 -53.81 0.68 42.49
N PHE A 48 -54.35 0.58 41.25
CA PHE A 48 -55.35 -0.25 40.50
C PHE A 48 -56.72 0.44 40.23
N LEU A 49 -57.18 0.39 38.95
CA LEU A 49 -58.54 0.57 38.36
C LEU A 49 -58.31 0.81 36.84
N ASP A 50 -58.55 -0.08 35.86
CA ASP A 50 -59.69 -0.93 35.44
C ASP A 50 -60.60 -0.29 34.35
N ALA A 51 -60.90 -1.05 33.28
CA ALA A 51 -62.12 -0.96 32.45
C ALA A 51 -62.15 -1.95 31.24
N SER A 52 -62.43 -3.24 31.49
CA SER A 52 -63.18 -4.14 30.56
C SER A 52 -62.59 -4.59 29.20
N SER A 53 -63.13 -5.71 28.67
CA SER A 53 -62.70 -6.35 27.41
C SER A 53 -63.85 -6.53 26.41
N ARG A 54 -63.58 -6.35 25.11
CA ARG A 54 -64.41 -6.88 23.99
C ARG A 54 -63.53 -7.27 22.80
N THR A 55 -63.77 -8.45 22.24
CA THR A 55 -63.21 -8.91 20.95
C THR A 55 -64.18 -8.62 19.81
N PRO A 56 -63.68 -8.59 18.56
CA PRO A 56 -64.37 -9.39 17.53
C PRO A 56 -63.45 -10.10 16.52
N GLN A 57 -63.87 -11.33 16.19
CA GLN A 57 -63.87 -12.00 14.87
C GLN A 57 -62.63 -11.98 13.93
N ARG A 58 -62.28 -13.18 13.45
CA ARG A 58 -61.59 -13.39 12.17
C ARG A 58 -62.56 -13.17 11.00
N SER A 59 -62.04 -12.61 9.90
CA SER A 59 -62.51 -12.90 8.54
C SER A 59 -61.32 -13.07 7.61
N ALA A 60 -61.45 -13.93 6.59
CA ALA A 60 -60.50 -14.05 5.48
C ALA A 60 -61.10 -13.40 4.22
N GLY A 61 -60.33 -12.98 3.22
CA GLY A 61 -58.86 -12.96 3.12
C GLY A 61 -58.43 -12.75 1.66
N THR A 62 -57.30 -12.08 1.45
CA THR A 62 -56.78 -11.76 0.11
C THR A 62 -55.28 -12.05 0.07
N PRO A 63 -54.74 -12.74 -0.96
CA PRO A 63 -53.35 -13.18 -0.95
C PRO A 63 -52.39 -12.00 -1.19
N ALA A 64 -51.53 -11.73 -0.21
CA ALA A 64 -50.38 -10.85 -0.39
C ALA A 64 -49.32 -11.57 -1.24
N SER A 65 -49.20 -11.20 -2.52
CA SER A 65 -48.19 -11.76 -3.42
C SER A 65 -46.78 -11.43 -2.93
N THR A 66 -46.05 -12.45 -2.47
CA THR A 66 -44.66 -12.30 -2.01
C THR A 66 -43.71 -12.12 -3.19
N ILE A 67 -43.65 -10.90 -3.73
CA ILE A 67 -42.63 -10.51 -4.69
C ILE A 67 -41.32 -10.33 -3.91
N ALA A 68 -40.39 -11.27 -4.08
CA ALA A 68 -39.02 -11.11 -3.60
C ALA A 68 -38.39 -9.88 -4.29
N PRO A 69 -37.51 -9.11 -3.61
CA PRO A 69 -36.87 -7.96 -4.22
C PRO A 69 -35.96 -8.42 -5.36
N SER A 70 -36.42 -8.24 -6.60
CA SER A 70 -35.63 -8.46 -7.80
C SER A 70 -34.38 -7.59 -7.74
N SER A 71 -33.21 -8.20 -7.94
CA SER A 71 -31.94 -7.48 -8.03
C SER A 71 -32.04 -6.41 -9.13
N ILE A 72 -32.06 -5.14 -8.73
CA ILE A 72 -31.91 -4.03 -9.66
C ILE A 72 -30.47 -4.08 -10.15
N ASP A 73 -30.28 -4.56 -11.37
CA ASP A 73 -28.98 -4.48 -12.04
C ASP A 73 -28.69 -3.01 -12.34
N LEU A 74 -27.74 -2.44 -11.59
CA LEU A 74 -27.35 -1.03 -11.68
C LEU A 74 -26.36 -0.76 -12.82
N ASN A 75 -26.02 -1.78 -13.62
CA ASN A 75 -25.22 -1.60 -14.82
C ASN A 75 -26.09 -1.02 -15.95
N PRO A 76 -25.80 0.19 -16.47
CA PRO A 76 -26.35 0.59 -17.77
C PRO A 76 -25.84 -0.39 -18.84
N PRO A 77 -26.63 -0.67 -19.89
CA PRO A 77 -26.20 -1.58 -20.96
C PRO A 77 -24.87 -1.12 -21.54
N SER A 78 -23.94 -2.07 -21.73
CA SER A 78 -22.64 -1.83 -22.35
C SER A 78 -22.81 -1.24 -23.74
N ARG A 79 -21.88 -0.39 -24.17
CA ARG A 79 -21.91 0.10 -25.55
C ARG A 79 -21.50 -1.04 -26.49
N PRO A 80 -22.01 -1.09 -27.74
CA PRO A 80 -21.64 -2.14 -28.71
C PRO A 80 -20.14 -2.22 -29.07
N GLU A 81 -19.32 -1.31 -28.57
CA GLU A 81 -17.87 -1.20 -28.81
C GLU A 81 -17.03 -1.57 -27.57
N ASP A 82 -17.65 -1.81 -26.40
CA ASP A 82 -16.95 -2.21 -25.17
C ASP A 82 -16.54 -3.71 -25.25
N ILE A 83 -15.37 -3.98 -25.83
CA ILE A 83 -14.73 -5.32 -25.81
C ILE A 83 -14.55 -5.78 -24.35
N ASP A 84 -14.99 -6.99 -24.00
CA ASP A 84 -14.63 -7.64 -22.71
C ASP A 84 -13.14 -8.03 -22.72
N LEU A 85 -12.27 -7.05 -22.49
CA LEU A 85 -10.84 -7.22 -22.26
C LEU A 85 -10.55 -7.88 -20.89
N GLY A 86 -11.59 -8.29 -20.14
CA GLY A 86 -11.48 -8.96 -18.87
C GLY A 86 -11.51 -8.04 -17.65
N SER A 87 -11.38 -8.67 -16.48
CA SER A 87 -11.25 -7.99 -15.20
C SER A 87 -9.77 -7.82 -14.85
N PHE A 88 -9.40 -6.61 -14.43
CA PHE A 88 -7.99 -6.21 -14.30
C PHE A 88 -7.55 -6.08 -12.84
N ILE A 89 -6.33 -6.49 -12.55
CA ILE A 89 -5.55 -6.01 -11.41
C ILE A 89 -4.30 -5.29 -11.92
N VAL A 90 -4.15 -4.02 -11.52
CA VAL A 90 -3.13 -3.11 -12.06
C VAL A 90 -2.20 -2.68 -10.93
N VAL A 91 -1.01 -3.27 -10.89
CA VAL A 91 0.09 -2.85 -10.02
C VAL A 91 0.68 -1.57 -10.61
N SER A 92 0.67 -0.48 -9.84
CA SER A 92 1.09 0.84 -10.33
C SER A 92 1.53 1.79 -9.20
N GLY A 93 2.16 2.89 -9.59
CA GLY A 93 2.26 4.10 -8.76
C GLY A 93 1.44 5.24 -9.36
N GLY A 94 1.72 6.47 -8.95
CA GLY A 94 1.01 7.68 -9.34
C GLY A 94 1.07 8.03 -10.84
N THR A 95 2.07 8.84 -11.23
CA THR A 95 2.00 9.69 -12.44
C THR A 95 1.86 8.94 -13.76
N GLY A 96 2.72 7.96 -14.06
CA GLY A 96 2.71 7.25 -15.34
C GLY A 96 1.38 6.53 -15.60
N CYS A 97 0.94 5.72 -14.64
CA CYS A 97 -0.31 4.98 -14.73
C CYS A 97 -1.56 5.88 -14.73
N ASN A 98 -1.50 7.07 -14.09
CA ASN A 98 -2.62 8.03 -14.13
C ASN A 98 -2.99 8.48 -15.55
N ALA A 99 -2.08 8.46 -16.52
CA ALA A 99 -2.42 8.76 -17.91
C ALA A 99 -3.40 7.74 -18.51
N ILE A 100 -3.28 6.47 -18.11
CA ILE A 100 -3.88 5.31 -18.78
C ILE A 100 -5.00 4.59 -18.01
N CYS A 101 -5.44 5.10 -16.85
CA CYS A 101 -6.52 4.47 -16.05
C CYS A 101 -7.74 4.04 -16.88
N GLU A 102 -8.16 4.90 -17.82
CA GLU A 102 -9.35 4.67 -18.65
C GLU A 102 -9.22 3.46 -19.60
N ALA A 103 -8.02 2.87 -19.74
CA ALA A 103 -7.82 1.65 -20.53
C ALA A 103 -8.40 0.39 -19.88
N PHE A 104 -8.47 0.35 -18.55
CA PHE A 104 -8.74 -0.88 -17.78
C PHE A 104 -10.21 -1.05 -17.34
N GLY A 105 -11.11 -0.17 -17.78
CA GLY A 105 -12.53 -0.23 -17.44
C GLY A 105 -12.87 0.16 -16.00
N LYS A 106 -14.14 -0.04 -15.63
CA LYS A 106 -14.72 0.40 -14.33
C LYS A 106 -14.56 -0.61 -13.19
N ASP A 107 -14.20 -1.85 -13.50
CA ASP A 107 -13.98 -2.97 -12.57
C ASP A 107 -12.48 -3.34 -12.46
N ALA A 108 -11.59 -2.37 -12.74
CA ALA A 108 -10.18 -2.52 -12.45
C ALA A 108 -9.93 -2.48 -10.93
N SER A 109 -8.89 -3.17 -10.47
CA SER A 109 -8.38 -3.07 -9.11
C SER A 109 -6.95 -2.55 -9.14
N TYR A 110 -6.77 -1.27 -8.81
CA TYR A 110 -5.46 -0.61 -8.77
C TYR A 110 -4.77 -0.87 -7.44
N VAL A 111 -3.62 -1.54 -7.48
CA VAL A 111 -2.77 -1.81 -6.32
C VAL A 111 -1.67 -0.74 -6.29
N LEU A 112 -1.54 -0.05 -5.16
CA LEU A 112 -0.66 1.12 -5.00
C LEU A 112 0.25 0.98 -3.77
N PRO A 113 1.49 1.49 -3.83
CA PRO A 113 2.40 1.52 -2.69
C PRO A 113 1.94 2.54 -1.62
N VAL A 114 2.39 2.33 -0.39
CA VAL A 114 2.19 3.24 0.76
C VAL A 114 3.50 3.87 1.26
N SER A 115 4.51 3.96 0.38
CA SER A 115 5.90 4.32 0.73
C SER A 115 6.38 5.70 0.25
N ASP A 116 5.56 6.45 -0.50
CA ASP A 116 5.85 7.83 -0.94
C ASP A 116 6.12 8.75 0.25
N ASN A 117 7.36 9.21 0.43
CA ASN A 117 7.73 10.15 1.49
C ASN A 117 7.98 11.57 0.94
N GLY A 118 7.21 12.02 -0.05
CA GLY A 118 7.45 13.28 -0.78
C GLY A 118 6.46 14.40 -0.51
N GLY A 119 6.97 15.64 -0.48
CA GLY A 119 6.19 16.89 -0.50
C GLY A 119 5.02 16.94 0.49
N SER A 120 3.78 16.95 -0.02
CA SER A 120 2.58 17.00 0.83
C SER A 120 2.31 15.69 1.59
N SER A 121 3.03 14.60 1.31
CA SER A 121 2.97 13.36 2.08
C SER A 121 3.94 13.40 3.27
N SER A 122 5.19 13.86 3.07
CA SER A 122 6.19 13.96 4.16
C SER A 122 5.77 14.91 5.27
N GLU A 123 5.24 16.09 4.94
CA GLU A 123 4.84 17.07 5.95
C GLU A 123 3.72 16.57 6.89
N ILE A 124 2.81 15.74 6.36
CA ILE A 124 1.77 15.05 7.15
C ILE A 124 2.41 13.99 8.05
N ILE A 125 3.30 13.16 7.50
CA ILE A 125 4.00 12.10 8.23
C ILE A 125 4.87 12.68 9.35
N ARG A 126 5.58 13.79 9.10
CA ARG A 126 6.40 14.52 10.08
C ARG A 126 5.59 14.98 11.29
N VAL A 127 4.40 15.53 11.06
CA VAL A 127 3.57 16.11 12.11
C VAL A 127 2.66 15.06 12.76
N LEU A 128 1.80 14.42 11.97
CA LEU A 128 0.75 13.51 12.43
C LEU A 128 1.15 12.02 12.44
N GLY A 129 2.18 11.64 11.69
CA GLY A 129 2.52 10.24 11.44
C GLY A 129 1.62 9.61 10.37
N GLY A 130 1.39 8.30 10.49
CA GLY A 130 0.55 7.54 9.56
C GLY A 130 1.27 6.99 8.32
N PRO A 131 0.57 6.19 7.49
CA PRO A 131 1.09 5.68 6.23
C PRO A 131 1.16 6.77 5.16
N SER A 132 1.94 6.56 4.09
CA SER A 132 1.79 7.42 2.91
C SER A 132 0.48 7.16 2.18
N ILE A 133 -0.07 8.26 1.65
CA ILE A 133 -1.36 8.33 0.97
C ILE A 133 -1.27 9.05 -0.39
N GLY A 134 -0.10 9.53 -0.81
CA GLY A 134 0.02 10.45 -1.94
C GLY A 134 -0.41 9.84 -3.29
N ASP A 135 0.08 8.64 -3.59
CA ASP A 135 -0.31 7.89 -4.79
C ASP A 135 -1.78 7.46 -4.74
N ILE A 136 -2.25 7.01 -3.57
CA ILE A 136 -3.64 6.59 -3.33
C ILE A 136 -4.60 7.76 -3.58
N ARG A 137 -4.36 8.93 -2.99
CA ARG A 137 -5.10 10.16 -3.28
C ARG A 137 -5.03 10.51 -4.76
N SER A 138 -3.85 10.42 -5.39
CA SER A 138 -3.68 10.75 -6.81
C SER A 138 -4.55 9.86 -7.72
N ARG A 139 -4.57 8.54 -7.47
CA ARG A 139 -5.41 7.60 -8.23
C ARG A 139 -6.89 7.80 -7.95
N LEU A 140 -7.29 7.98 -6.69
CA LEU A 140 -8.68 8.24 -6.31
C LEU A 140 -9.25 9.49 -7.00
N ILE A 141 -8.45 10.56 -7.08
CA ILE A 141 -8.78 11.80 -7.81
C ILE A 141 -8.90 11.53 -9.32
N ARG A 142 -7.96 10.78 -9.92
CA ARG A 142 -8.01 10.47 -11.36
C ARG A 142 -9.27 9.68 -11.74
N LEU A 143 -9.74 8.81 -10.84
CA LEU A 143 -10.93 7.96 -10.96
C LEU A 143 -12.27 8.63 -10.61
N ILE A 144 -12.27 9.89 -10.14
CA ILE A 144 -13.53 10.66 -10.00
C ILE A 144 -14.13 10.85 -11.40
N PRO A 145 -15.41 10.47 -11.63
CA PRO A 145 -16.01 10.50 -12.97
C PRO A 145 -15.97 11.89 -13.61
N PRO A 146 -15.75 11.99 -14.94
CA PRO A 146 -15.93 13.23 -15.66
C PRO A 146 -17.42 13.59 -15.73
N GLY A 147 -17.74 14.87 -15.59
CA GLY A 147 -19.10 15.38 -15.62
C GLY A 147 -19.23 16.78 -15.01
N PRO A 148 -20.43 17.37 -15.01
CA PRO A 148 -20.70 18.65 -14.34
C PRO A 148 -20.56 18.55 -12.80
N PRO A 149 -20.70 19.67 -12.07
CA PRO A 149 -20.97 19.62 -10.63
C PRO A 149 -22.14 18.67 -10.31
N PRO A 150 -22.07 17.87 -9.23
CA PRO A 150 -21.12 17.97 -8.13
C PRO A 150 -19.73 17.34 -8.40
N ALA A 151 -19.59 16.45 -9.39
CA ALA A 151 -18.38 15.67 -9.60
C ALA A 151 -17.16 16.55 -9.90
N ALA A 152 -17.29 17.50 -10.84
CA ALA A 152 -16.22 18.45 -11.18
C ALA A 152 -15.82 19.34 -9.99
N ALA A 153 -16.78 19.80 -9.19
CA ALA A 153 -16.53 20.69 -8.06
C ALA A 153 -15.77 19.98 -6.93
N ILE A 154 -16.17 18.74 -6.58
CA ILE A 154 -15.48 17.92 -5.59
C ILE A 154 -14.09 17.52 -6.11
N LYS A 155 -13.95 17.20 -7.41
CA LYS A 155 -12.66 16.92 -8.04
C LYS A 155 -11.72 18.12 -7.95
N ASN A 156 -12.21 19.34 -8.23
CA ASN A 156 -11.44 20.57 -8.08
C ASN A 156 -10.98 20.79 -6.64
N LEU A 157 -11.88 20.66 -5.66
CA LEU A 157 -11.57 20.79 -4.23
C LEU A 157 -10.49 19.79 -3.79
N LEU A 158 -10.68 18.49 -4.04
CA LEU A 158 -9.75 17.45 -3.57
C LEU A 158 -8.43 17.43 -4.34
N SER A 159 -8.41 17.93 -5.59
CA SER A 159 -7.18 18.18 -6.35
C SER A 159 -6.42 19.42 -5.91
N TYR A 160 -7.04 20.31 -5.12
CA TYR A 160 -6.44 21.59 -4.75
C TYR A 160 -5.08 21.41 -4.06
N ARG A 161 -4.13 22.22 -4.52
CA ARG A 161 -2.75 22.30 -4.01
C ARG A 161 -2.48 23.75 -3.64
N PHE A 162 -1.99 23.96 -2.43
CA PHE A 162 -1.60 25.29 -1.94
C PHE A 162 -0.38 25.79 -2.72
N PRO A 163 -0.25 27.11 -2.99
CA PRO A 163 0.91 27.63 -3.70
C PRO A 163 2.22 27.31 -2.96
N SER A 164 3.29 27.05 -3.70
CA SER A 164 4.64 26.86 -3.14
C SER A 164 5.30 28.19 -2.78
N GLU A 165 5.16 29.20 -3.65
CA GLU A 165 5.86 30.49 -3.54
C GLU A 165 5.14 31.54 -2.66
N CYS A 166 4.02 31.18 -2.01
CA CYS A 166 3.35 32.07 -1.06
C CYS A 166 3.99 32.01 0.34
N SER A 167 3.69 32.97 1.22
CA SER A 167 4.08 32.89 2.62
C SER A 167 3.24 31.87 3.40
N GLU A 168 3.78 31.30 4.49
CA GLU A 168 2.99 30.44 5.39
C GLU A 168 1.79 31.17 6.01
N SER A 169 1.85 32.51 6.15
CA SER A 169 0.72 33.31 6.63
C SER A 169 -0.46 33.30 5.65
N GLU A 170 -0.17 33.43 4.35
CA GLU A 170 -1.15 33.33 3.28
C GLU A 170 -1.66 31.89 3.11
N ALA A 171 -0.78 30.90 3.17
CA ALA A 171 -1.17 29.48 3.13
C ALA A 171 -2.13 29.12 4.27
N ARG A 172 -1.83 29.56 5.51
CA ARG A 172 -2.73 29.43 6.67
C ARG A 172 -4.03 30.21 6.52
N LYS A 173 -4.03 31.38 5.87
CA LYS A 173 -5.25 32.13 5.57
C LYS A 173 -6.16 31.35 4.60
N LEU A 174 -5.60 30.86 3.49
CA LEU A 174 -6.33 30.05 2.52
C LEU A 174 -6.89 28.77 3.16
N TRP A 175 -6.16 28.15 4.09
CA TRP A 175 -6.62 27.00 4.86
C TRP A 175 -7.80 27.36 5.78
N ARG A 176 -7.71 28.45 6.56
CA ARG A 176 -8.86 28.94 7.37
C ARG A 176 -10.09 29.22 6.51
N ASP A 177 -9.93 29.91 5.38
CA ASP A 177 -11.04 30.18 4.45
C ASP A 177 -11.70 28.88 3.94
N ILE A 178 -10.94 27.79 3.78
CA ILE A 178 -11.47 26.47 3.43
C ILE A 178 -12.21 25.82 4.61
N VAL A 179 -11.60 25.75 5.80
CA VAL A 179 -12.17 25.09 7.00
C VAL A 179 -13.44 25.79 7.51
N GLU A 180 -13.46 27.13 7.46
CA GLU A 180 -14.62 27.97 7.77
C GLU A 180 -15.72 27.91 6.68
N GLY A 181 -15.50 27.20 5.58
CA GLY A 181 -16.50 27.00 4.53
C GLY A 181 -16.72 28.21 3.61
N LYS A 182 -15.86 29.24 3.70
CA LYS A 182 -15.91 30.53 2.98
C LYS A 182 -15.24 30.50 1.60
N SER A 183 -14.28 29.59 1.39
CA SER A 183 -13.50 29.49 0.16
C SER A 183 -14.38 29.19 -1.06
N LYS A 184 -14.06 29.84 -2.19
CA LYS A 184 -14.73 29.63 -3.49
C LYS A 184 -14.64 28.18 -4.00
N LEU A 185 -13.70 27.37 -3.48
CA LEU A 185 -13.57 25.94 -3.79
C LEU A 185 -14.81 25.11 -3.40
N TRP A 186 -15.66 25.61 -2.49
CA TRP A 186 -16.93 24.96 -2.12
C TRP A 186 -18.08 25.22 -3.11
N THR A 187 -17.90 26.07 -4.11
CA THR A 187 -18.95 26.43 -5.08
C THR A 187 -19.36 25.21 -5.91
N GLY A 188 -20.66 24.90 -5.96
CA GLY A 188 -21.18 23.74 -6.69
C GLY A 188 -21.04 22.39 -5.97
N ILE A 189 -20.61 22.39 -4.69
CA ILE A 189 -20.60 21.19 -3.84
C ILE A 189 -21.88 21.14 -2.99
N PRO A 190 -22.71 20.07 -3.09
CA PRO A 190 -23.92 19.89 -2.29
C PRO A 190 -23.67 19.91 -0.76
N PRO A 191 -24.62 20.36 0.08
CA PRO A 191 -24.40 20.55 1.51
C PRO A 191 -23.99 19.28 2.28
N ASP A 192 -24.58 18.13 1.95
CA ASP A 192 -24.24 16.82 2.52
C ASP A 192 -22.76 16.49 2.30
N ARG A 193 -22.27 16.67 1.06
CA ARG A 193 -20.88 16.38 0.69
C ARG A 193 -19.94 17.46 1.20
N LYS A 194 -20.37 18.72 1.21
CA LYS A 194 -19.61 19.85 1.78
C LYS A 194 -19.32 19.58 3.25
N GLU A 195 -20.35 19.38 4.08
CA GLU A 195 -20.16 19.21 5.51
C GLU A 195 -19.48 17.88 5.87
N THR A 196 -19.68 16.82 5.08
CA THR A 196 -18.88 15.58 5.21
C THR A 196 -17.39 15.85 5.00
N ILE A 197 -16.97 16.45 3.87
CA ILE A 197 -15.56 16.73 3.60
C ILE A 197 -15.01 17.73 4.63
N ARG A 198 -15.75 18.82 4.90
CA ARG A 198 -15.34 19.89 5.82
C ARG A 198 -15.20 19.37 7.25
N GLY A 199 -16.02 18.43 7.70
CA GLY A 199 -15.90 17.78 9.01
C GLY A 199 -14.54 17.09 9.20
N PHE A 200 -14.07 16.36 8.19
CA PHE A 200 -12.73 15.76 8.22
C PHE A 200 -11.60 16.80 8.13
N LEU A 201 -11.81 17.94 7.44
CA LEU A 201 -10.83 19.04 7.44
C LEU A 201 -10.77 19.78 8.79
N VAL A 202 -11.89 19.91 9.50
CA VAL A 202 -11.93 20.40 10.90
C VAL A 202 -11.23 19.40 11.84
N TYR A 203 -11.43 18.10 11.64
CA TYR A 203 -10.71 17.07 12.40
C TYR A 203 -9.19 17.10 12.12
N PHE A 204 -8.78 17.35 10.88
CA PHE A 204 -7.36 17.57 10.52
C PHE A 204 -6.77 18.73 11.33
N GLU A 205 -7.43 19.89 11.37
CA GLU A 205 -6.98 21.05 12.16
C GLU A 205 -6.89 20.72 13.66
N SER A 206 -7.85 19.95 14.20
CA SER A 206 -7.79 19.49 15.61
C SER A 206 -6.56 18.61 15.88
N GLU A 207 -6.22 17.69 14.97
CA GLU A 207 -5.02 16.85 15.09
C GLU A 207 -3.71 17.64 14.89
N LEU A 208 -3.71 18.70 14.08
CA LEU A 208 -2.57 19.63 13.99
C LEU A 208 -2.39 20.45 15.27
N LEU A 209 -3.47 21.00 15.83
CA LEU A 209 -3.42 21.83 17.04
C LEU A 209 -2.92 21.03 18.27
N LYS A 210 -3.28 19.75 18.40
CA LYS A 210 -2.71 18.84 19.41
C LYS A 210 -1.19 18.65 19.31
N ARG A 211 -0.59 19.02 18.17
CA ARG A 211 0.84 18.87 17.87
C ARG A 211 1.46 20.21 17.40
N ALA A 212 0.90 21.33 17.88
CA ALA A 212 1.25 22.68 17.42
C ALA A 212 2.76 22.99 17.48
N HIS A 213 3.48 22.45 18.48
CA HIS A 213 4.94 22.56 18.62
C HIS A 213 5.72 22.10 17.37
N LYS A 214 5.18 21.16 16.57
CA LYS A 214 5.82 20.69 15.33
C LYS A 214 5.73 21.69 14.17
N ASN A 215 4.93 22.76 14.29
CA ASN A 215 4.77 23.81 13.29
C ASN A 215 4.48 23.27 11.87
N PHE A 216 3.25 22.80 11.64
CA PHE A 216 2.81 22.29 10.33
C PHE A 216 2.79 23.39 9.26
N GLY A 217 3.48 23.18 8.13
CA GLY A 217 3.52 24.08 6.97
C GLY A 217 2.45 23.73 5.93
N PHE A 218 1.82 24.76 5.36
CA PHE A 218 0.74 24.59 4.38
C PHE A 218 1.19 24.80 2.93
N ARG A 219 2.36 25.40 2.68
CA ARG A 219 2.90 25.63 1.32
C ARG A 219 3.12 24.32 0.57
N ASN A 220 2.76 24.30 -0.72
CA ASN A 220 2.74 23.09 -1.57
C ASN A 220 1.94 21.89 -0.99
N GLY A 221 1.10 22.13 0.02
CA GLY A 221 0.19 21.14 0.59
C GLY A 221 -0.91 20.72 -0.38
N SER A 222 -1.56 19.58 -0.15
CA SER A 222 -2.65 19.08 -0.98
C SER A 222 -3.89 18.77 -0.14
N LEU A 223 -5.01 19.40 -0.48
CA LEU A 223 -6.23 19.33 0.31
C LEU A 223 -6.83 17.91 0.35
N GLY A 224 -6.72 17.17 -0.75
CA GLY A 224 -7.08 15.75 -0.79
C GLY A 224 -6.19 14.86 0.07
N ASN A 225 -4.91 15.21 0.29
CA ASN A 225 -4.07 14.51 1.26
C ASN A 225 -4.56 14.80 2.69
N TYR A 226 -4.87 16.06 3.02
CA TYR A 226 -5.36 16.44 4.35
C TYR A 226 -6.67 15.72 4.70
N PHE A 227 -7.63 15.71 3.77
CA PHE A 227 -8.88 14.96 3.91
C PHE A 227 -8.64 13.45 4.11
N LEU A 228 -7.80 12.82 3.28
CA LEU A 228 -7.59 11.37 3.35
C LEU A 228 -6.77 10.95 4.58
N ALA A 229 -5.82 11.77 5.03
CA ALA A 229 -5.10 11.58 6.29
C ALA A 229 -6.03 11.71 7.51
N ALA A 230 -6.89 12.72 7.53
CA ALA A 230 -7.89 12.90 8.58
C ALA A 230 -8.85 11.71 8.67
N ALA A 231 -9.36 11.24 7.53
CA ALA A 231 -10.22 10.06 7.48
C ALA A 231 -9.47 8.78 7.91
N GLN A 232 -8.21 8.59 7.49
CA GLN A 232 -7.40 7.44 7.89
C GLN A 232 -7.10 7.44 9.39
N GLY A 233 -6.78 8.60 9.97
CA GLY A 233 -6.55 8.74 11.42
C GLY A 233 -7.83 8.53 12.24
N PHE A 234 -8.96 9.08 11.79
CA PHE A 234 -10.26 8.95 12.45
C PHE A 234 -10.75 7.49 12.49
N PHE A 235 -10.73 6.79 11.35
CA PHE A 235 -11.10 5.36 11.29
C PHE A 235 -10.00 4.42 11.79
N ARG A 236 -8.79 4.92 12.03
CA ARG A 236 -7.54 4.16 12.20
C ARG A 236 -7.30 3.12 11.08
N SER A 237 -7.87 3.37 9.89
CA SER A 237 -7.99 2.42 8.79
C SER A 237 -7.91 3.14 7.45
N LEU A 238 -6.83 2.84 6.70
CA LEU A 238 -6.63 3.36 5.34
C LEU A 238 -7.69 2.82 4.34
N PRO A 239 -8.06 1.52 4.34
CA PRO A 239 -9.17 1.03 3.51
C PRO A 239 -10.51 1.75 3.79
N SER A 240 -10.84 2.04 5.06
CA SER A 240 -12.07 2.77 5.41
C SER A 240 -12.07 4.21 4.90
N ALA A 241 -10.90 4.87 4.94
CA ALA A 241 -10.72 6.22 4.39
C ALA A 241 -10.85 6.26 2.86
N ILE A 242 -10.31 5.24 2.17
CA ILE A 242 -10.45 5.05 0.72
C ILE A 242 -11.90 4.78 0.33
N PHE A 243 -12.62 3.96 1.10
CA PHE A 243 -14.05 3.70 0.91
C PHE A 243 -14.89 4.99 1.08
N LEU A 244 -14.63 5.77 2.13
CA LEU A 244 -15.30 7.06 2.33
C LEU A 244 -15.05 8.02 1.16
N PHE A 245 -13.79 8.19 0.73
CA PHE A 245 -13.44 9.03 -0.41
C PHE A 245 -14.24 8.63 -1.65
N SER A 246 -14.19 7.34 -2.00
CA SER A 246 -14.86 6.77 -3.18
C SER A 246 -16.39 6.94 -3.12
N SER A 247 -16.98 6.86 -1.93
CA SER A 247 -18.42 7.06 -1.71
C SER A 247 -18.87 8.51 -1.91
N ILE A 248 -18.05 9.49 -1.51
CA ILE A 248 -18.33 10.93 -1.68
C ILE A 248 -18.21 11.34 -3.17
N THR A 249 -17.21 10.78 -3.86
CA THR A 249 -16.88 11.13 -5.26
C THR A 249 -17.60 10.30 -6.31
N HIS A 250 -18.15 9.14 -5.93
CA HIS A 250 -18.61 8.10 -6.86
C HIS A 250 -17.48 7.62 -7.78
N SER A 251 -16.26 7.53 -7.25
CA SER A 251 -15.10 7.04 -8.00
C SER A 251 -15.33 5.62 -8.51
N GLN A 252 -14.99 5.40 -9.79
CA GLN A 252 -15.08 4.10 -10.44
C GLN A 252 -13.78 3.31 -10.24
N ALA A 253 -13.83 1.98 -10.32
CA ALA A 253 -12.73 1.06 -10.02
C ALA A 253 -12.28 1.04 -8.54
N HIS A 254 -11.68 -0.09 -8.13
CA HIS A 254 -11.20 -0.30 -6.77
C HIS A 254 -9.78 0.23 -6.61
N VAL A 255 -9.50 0.91 -5.50
CA VAL A 255 -8.14 1.34 -5.11
C VAL A 255 -7.73 0.57 -3.87
N LEU A 256 -6.68 -0.23 -3.99
CA LEU A 256 -6.18 -1.11 -2.94
C LEU A 256 -4.81 -0.61 -2.45
N PRO A 257 -4.69 -0.19 -1.17
CA PRO A 257 -3.38 0.05 -0.59
C PRO A 257 -2.68 -1.31 -0.45
N VAL A 258 -1.41 -1.39 -0.85
CA VAL A 258 -0.72 -2.70 -0.83
C VAL A 258 -0.48 -3.24 0.59
N LEU A 259 -0.42 -2.35 1.59
CA LEU A 259 -0.41 -2.70 3.02
C LEU A 259 -1.63 -2.12 3.73
N VAL A 260 -2.18 -2.89 4.67
CA VAL A 260 -3.11 -2.35 5.68
C VAL A 260 -2.29 -2.00 6.92
N THR A 261 -1.98 -0.72 7.08
CA THR A 261 -1.21 -0.20 8.23
C THR A 261 -1.70 1.19 8.64
N SER A 262 -1.63 1.47 9.94
CA SER A 262 -1.85 2.79 10.56
C SER A 262 -0.55 3.55 10.83
N HIS A 263 0.61 2.93 10.59
CA HIS A 263 1.93 3.43 10.95
C HIS A 263 2.73 3.85 9.72
N PHE A 264 3.72 4.73 9.93
CA PHE A 264 4.69 5.08 8.90
C PHE A 264 5.52 3.87 8.48
N VAL A 265 5.61 3.68 7.17
CA VAL A 265 6.39 2.65 6.48
C VAL A 265 6.92 3.30 5.21
N THR A 266 8.20 3.12 4.91
CA THR A 266 8.77 3.50 3.60
C THR A 266 9.70 2.41 3.09
N ILE A 267 10.42 2.67 2.01
CA ILE A 267 11.35 1.74 1.37
C ILE A 267 12.79 2.23 1.47
N ALA A 268 13.71 1.28 1.41
CA ALA A 268 15.13 1.51 1.17
C ALA A 268 15.62 0.66 0.00
N ALA A 269 16.62 1.16 -0.73
CA ALA A 269 17.27 0.47 -1.84
C ALA A 269 18.73 0.16 -1.49
N GLU A 270 19.11 -1.11 -1.54
CA GLU A 270 20.51 -1.54 -1.52
C GLU A 270 21.03 -1.52 -2.96
N LEU A 271 22.12 -0.81 -3.23
CA LEU A 271 22.77 -0.76 -4.53
C LEU A 271 23.79 -1.91 -4.70
N THR A 272 24.24 -2.17 -5.93
CA THR A 272 25.22 -3.24 -6.21
C THR A 272 26.59 -3.00 -5.55
N ASN A 273 26.94 -1.75 -5.22
CA ASN A 273 28.14 -1.39 -4.45
C ASN A 273 27.95 -1.46 -2.92
N LYS A 274 26.81 -1.97 -2.44
CA LYS A 274 26.39 -2.07 -1.02
C LYS A 274 26.06 -0.77 -0.30
N ARG A 275 26.11 0.40 -0.94
CA ARG A 275 25.48 1.60 -0.38
C ARG A 275 23.97 1.39 -0.31
N THR A 276 23.33 1.92 0.75
CA THR A 276 21.87 1.93 0.90
C THR A 276 21.36 3.36 0.79
N ILE A 277 20.26 3.55 0.06
CA ILE A 277 19.50 4.80 -0.02
C ILE A 277 18.17 4.59 0.71
N VAL A 278 17.78 5.52 1.58
CA VAL A 278 16.62 5.42 2.46
C VAL A 278 15.56 6.44 2.05
N GLY A 279 14.30 6.00 1.94
CA GLY A 279 13.17 6.82 1.51
C GLY A 279 12.97 6.78 -0.01
N GLN A 280 11.71 6.69 -0.43
CA GLN A 280 11.33 6.63 -1.83
C GLN A 280 11.79 7.85 -2.64
N CYS A 281 11.72 9.05 -2.06
CA CYS A 281 12.14 10.28 -2.74
C CYS A 281 13.64 10.31 -3.04
N GLU A 282 14.50 9.90 -2.11
CA GLU A 282 15.96 9.92 -2.34
C GLU A 282 16.41 8.89 -3.40
N ILE A 283 15.63 7.82 -3.57
CA ILE A 283 15.83 6.84 -4.65
C ILE A 283 15.48 7.48 -6.01
N SER A 284 14.26 8.04 -6.15
CA SER A 284 13.71 8.46 -7.45
C SER A 284 14.02 9.92 -7.85
N HIS A 285 13.85 10.84 -6.90
CA HIS A 285 13.71 12.28 -7.11
C HIS A 285 14.28 13.06 -5.90
N PRO A 286 15.58 12.91 -5.57
CA PRO A 286 16.18 13.51 -4.38
C PRO A 286 16.08 15.04 -4.44
N VAL A 287 15.82 15.67 -3.30
CA VAL A 287 15.75 17.14 -3.23
C VAL A 287 17.18 17.71 -3.14
N PRO A 288 17.55 18.74 -3.93
CA PRO A 288 18.90 19.31 -3.89
C PRO A 288 19.28 19.86 -2.50
N SER A 289 20.14 19.17 -1.77
CA SER A 289 20.65 19.62 -0.47
C SER A 289 21.75 20.66 -0.64
N THR A 290 21.62 21.82 0.00
CA THR A 290 22.61 22.91 -0.04
C THR A 290 23.88 22.66 0.79
N LYS A 291 24.07 21.42 1.29
CA LYS A 291 25.31 20.93 1.91
C LYS A 291 25.57 19.47 1.48
N PRO A 292 26.84 19.01 1.39
CA PRO A 292 27.17 17.62 1.09
C PRO A 292 26.83 16.69 2.27
N SER A 293 26.23 15.53 1.98
CA SER A 293 25.99 14.48 2.98
C SER A 293 27.20 13.55 3.10
N VAL A 294 27.96 13.67 4.19
CA VAL A 294 28.99 12.71 4.59
C VAL A 294 28.45 11.89 5.76
N LEU A 295 28.04 10.65 5.47
CA LEU A 295 27.88 9.60 6.48
C LEU A 295 28.59 8.35 5.97
N ALA A 296 29.89 8.28 6.22
CA ALA A 296 30.78 7.23 5.76
C ALA A 296 31.80 6.89 6.85
N GLY A 297 31.96 5.61 7.15
CA GLY A 297 32.96 5.11 8.10
C GLY A 297 32.47 4.95 9.54
N THR A 298 31.89 3.81 9.86
CA THR A 298 31.91 3.29 11.24
C THR A 298 33.26 2.62 11.49
N THR A 299 34.26 3.40 11.88
CA THR A 299 35.50 2.92 12.49
C THR A 299 35.47 3.28 13.98
N THR A 300 35.74 2.30 14.84
CA THR A 300 35.71 2.43 16.31
C THR A 300 36.59 3.59 16.80
N PRO A 301 36.05 4.53 17.59
CA PRO A 301 36.85 5.45 18.38
C PRO A 301 37.65 4.68 19.43
N GLN A 302 38.91 5.05 19.63
CA GLN A 302 39.60 4.78 20.90
C GLN A 302 39.38 5.96 21.84
N SER A 303 39.59 5.72 23.13
CA SER A 303 39.40 6.66 24.23
C SER A 303 40.37 7.85 24.20
N GLU A 304 39.87 9.05 24.43
CA GLU A 304 40.59 10.17 25.05
C GLU A 304 39.56 11.06 25.77
N GLU A 305 39.77 11.31 27.07
CA GLU A 305 38.98 12.26 27.89
C GLU A 305 39.61 13.67 27.79
N PRO A 306 38.85 14.73 28.13
CA PRO A 306 39.17 15.35 29.43
C PRO A 306 37.99 15.98 30.22
N GLU A 307 37.99 15.67 31.51
CA GLU A 307 37.78 16.57 32.68
C GLU A 307 36.76 17.75 32.59
N THR A 308 35.60 17.52 33.21
CA THR A 308 34.91 18.36 34.22
C THR A 308 34.75 19.89 34.03
N GLN A 309 33.49 20.35 34.08
CA GLN A 309 33.09 21.37 35.07
C GLN A 309 31.61 21.20 35.45
N GLU A 310 31.26 21.53 36.71
CA GLU A 310 29.96 21.25 37.35
C GLU A 310 29.02 22.47 37.39
N ASP A 311 27.74 22.18 37.69
CA ASP A 311 26.70 23.00 38.36
C ASP A 311 25.41 23.28 37.55
N GLY A 312 24.26 22.88 38.14
CA GLY A 312 22.92 23.31 37.72
C GLY A 312 21.88 22.19 37.67
N ASP A 313 21.28 21.82 38.82
CA ASP A 313 20.24 20.78 38.91
C ASP A 313 18.87 21.25 38.39
N GLU A 314 18.25 20.49 37.49
CA GLU A 314 16.79 20.31 37.43
C GLU A 314 16.50 18.80 37.25
N GLU A 315 15.67 18.22 38.14
CA GLU A 315 15.31 16.81 38.13
C GLU A 315 14.13 16.55 37.15
N ASP A 316 14.38 15.86 36.04
CA ASP A 316 13.35 15.31 35.14
C ASP A 316 13.45 13.77 35.11
N GLU A 317 12.30 13.09 35.12
CA GLU A 317 12.20 11.63 35.34
C GLU A 317 12.66 10.78 34.14
N ASP A 318 13.13 9.55 34.40
CA ASP A 318 13.72 8.64 33.40
C ASP A 318 12.78 8.31 32.21
N GLU A 319 13.08 8.81 31.00
CA GLU A 319 12.61 8.22 29.74
C GLU A 319 13.79 7.59 28.98
N ASP A 320 13.73 6.26 28.76
CA ASP A 320 14.79 5.45 28.15
C ASP A 320 15.35 6.06 26.85
N GLY A 321 16.65 6.36 26.84
CA GLY A 321 17.37 7.01 25.74
C GLY A 321 17.51 6.17 24.47
N VAL A 322 16.40 5.97 23.74
CA VAL A 322 16.37 5.33 22.42
C VAL A 322 16.80 6.33 21.35
N GLU A 323 17.86 6.02 20.59
CA GLU A 323 18.25 6.81 19.41
C GLU A 323 17.16 6.79 18.33
N VAL A 324 16.26 7.78 18.37
CA VAL A 324 15.29 8.02 17.30
C VAL A 324 16.04 8.58 16.09
N VAL A 325 16.10 7.79 15.02
CA VAL A 325 16.72 8.18 13.74
C VAL A 325 16.21 9.57 13.32
N ASP A 326 17.14 10.49 13.03
CA ASP A 326 16.87 11.90 12.75
C ASP A 326 15.95 12.10 11.52
N THR A 327 14.64 12.07 11.76
CA THR A 327 13.61 12.28 10.75
C THR A 327 13.61 13.71 10.19
N SER A 328 14.35 14.66 10.75
CA SER A 328 14.47 16.01 10.18
C SER A 328 15.03 15.97 8.76
N ARG A 329 15.96 15.03 8.50
CA ARG A 329 16.68 14.85 7.22
C ARG A 329 15.78 14.37 6.07
N LEU A 330 14.56 13.90 6.35
CA LEU A 330 13.58 13.51 5.33
C LEU A 330 12.73 14.69 4.83
N ASN A 331 12.88 15.89 5.40
CA ASN A 331 11.95 17.02 5.21
C ASN A 331 12.50 18.13 4.31
N ALA A 332 13.31 17.79 3.32
CA ALA A 332 13.70 18.74 2.29
C ALA A 332 12.47 19.18 1.48
N MET A 333 12.22 20.49 1.38
CA MET A 333 11.03 21.03 0.73
C MET A 333 11.00 20.68 -0.76
N PHE A 334 10.03 19.86 -1.16
CA PHE A 334 9.81 19.49 -2.55
C PHE A 334 9.26 20.67 -3.36
N SER A 335 10.10 21.31 -4.17
CA SER A 335 9.67 21.97 -5.40
C SER A 335 9.64 20.93 -6.52
N LYS A 336 8.57 20.92 -7.31
CA LYS A 336 8.43 20.04 -8.47
C LYS A 336 9.04 20.78 -9.69
N PRO A 337 9.91 20.14 -10.49
CA PRO A 337 10.19 20.64 -11.83
C PRO A 337 8.88 20.82 -12.61
N ILE A 338 8.87 21.75 -13.58
CA ILE A 338 7.67 22.09 -14.34
C ILE A 338 7.14 20.84 -15.07
N GLU A 339 5.82 20.66 -15.11
CA GLU A 339 5.20 19.44 -15.66
C GLU A 339 5.51 19.28 -17.16
N GLY A 340 6.53 18.49 -17.46
CA GLY A 340 7.15 18.32 -18.78
C GLY A 340 8.59 17.83 -18.67
N GLU A 341 9.30 18.24 -17.61
CA GLU A 341 10.60 17.69 -17.22
C GLU A 341 10.40 16.41 -16.40
N GLY A 342 10.65 15.26 -17.04
CA GLY A 342 10.56 13.95 -16.40
C GLY A 342 11.77 13.62 -15.51
N SER A 343 11.77 12.42 -14.92
CA SER A 343 12.82 11.91 -14.01
C SER A 343 14.27 12.01 -14.56
N ALA A 344 14.43 12.13 -15.88
CA ALA A 344 15.71 12.43 -16.55
C ALA A 344 16.39 13.75 -16.10
N ALA A 345 15.70 14.64 -15.39
CA ALA A 345 16.31 15.83 -14.77
C ALA A 345 17.19 15.52 -13.55
N TYR A 346 17.07 14.33 -12.94
CA TYR A 346 17.83 13.94 -11.76
C TYR A 346 19.09 13.16 -12.15
N ALA A 347 20.20 13.43 -11.43
CA ALA A 347 21.46 12.72 -11.65
C ALA A 347 21.30 11.20 -11.50
N LYS A 348 21.99 10.43 -12.35
CA LYS A 348 21.95 8.97 -12.37
C LYS A 348 22.44 8.38 -11.04
N LEU A 349 21.95 7.20 -10.66
CA LEU A 349 22.48 6.48 -9.49
C LEU A 349 23.94 6.05 -9.73
N GLU A 350 24.75 6.13 -8.68
CA GLU A 350 26.16 5.70 -8.65
C GLU A 350 26.38 4.21 -8.96
N ALA A 351 25.34 3.40 -8.78
CA ALA A 351 25.33 1.96 -8.99
C ALA A 351 23.88 1.48 -9.22
N ARG A 352 23.70 0.34 -9.90
CA ARG A 352 22.36 -0.25 -10.10
C ARG A 352 21.75 -0.66 -8.76
N ILE A 353 20.43 -0.59 -8.63
CA ILE A 353 19.71 -1.14 -7.49
C ILE A 353 19.83 -2.68 -7.50
N ASN A 354 20.26 -3.27 -6.38
CA ASN A 354 20.35 -4.71 -6.17
C ASN A 354 19.03 -5.28 -5.61
N ARG A 355 18.43 -4.55 -4.66
CA ARG A 355 17.09 -4.85 -4.09
C ARG A 355 16.45 -3.60 -3.51
N VAL A 356 15.13 -3.63 -3.39
CA VAL A 356 14.34 -2.74 -2.54
C VAL A 356 13.70 -3.58 -1.42
N PHE A 357 13.59 -3.00 -0.23
CA PHE A 357 12.95 -3.60 0.94
C PHE A 357 12.20 -2.53 1.74
N TYR A 358 11.25 -2.95 2.58
CA TYR A 358 10.49 -2.05 3.44
C TYR A 358 11.24 -1.80 4.75
N ILE A 359 11.07 -0.59 5.31
CA ILE A 359 11.56 -0.22 6.64
C ILE A 359 10.45 0.38 7.50
N ASN A 360 10.56 0.21 8.81
CA ASN A 360 9.71 0.90 9.79
C ASN A 360 10.25 2.31 10.14
N ALA A 361 9.57 3.02 11.03
CA ALA A 361 9.98 4.35 11.50
C ALA A 361 11.35 4.38 12.20
N TYR A 362 11.83 3.24 12.70
CA TYR A 362 13.14 3.07 13.34
C TYR A 362 14.25 2.65 12.36
N GLY A 363 14.00 2.69 11.05
CA GLY A 363 14.96 2.33 10.00
C GLY A 363 15.21 0.82 9.82
N GLN A 364 14.55 -0.04 10.61
CA GLN A 364 14.78 -1.48 10.59
C GLN A 364 14.10 -2.12 9.37
N GLU A 365 14.78 -3.06 8.69
CA GLU A 365 14.18 -3.85 7.61
C GLU A 365 12.99 -4.67 8.13
N ILE A 366 11.81 -4.41 7.57
CA ILE A 366 10.59 -5.18 7.83
C ILE A 366 10.18 -5.92 6.56
N PHE A 367 9.57 -7.09 6.75
CA PHE A 367 8.98 -7.86 5.67
C PHE A 367 7.46 -7.97 5.91
N PRO A 368 6.65 -7.00 5.46
CA PRO A 368 5.23 -6.95 5.82
C PRO A 368 4.37 -7.93 5.01
N SER A 369 3.21 -8.26 5.57
CA SER A 369 2.15 -8.99 4.87
C SER A 369 1.35 -8.03 3.97
N PRO A 370 0.98 -8.43 2.74
CA PRO A 370 0.14 -7.61 1.88
C PRO A 370 -1.30 -7.52 2.40
N ASN A 371 -2.04 -6.53 1.89
CA ASN A 371 -3.48 -6.40 2.05
C ASN A 371 -4.20 -7.70 1.57
N PRO A 372 -5.08 -8.32 2.37
CA PRO A 372 -5.87 -9.48 1.97
C PRO A 372 -6.66 -9.27 0.66
N ASP A 373 -7.20 -8.07 0.43
CA ASP A 373 -7.97 -7.74 -0.78
C ASP A 373 -7.11 -7.83 -2.04
N PHE A 374 -5.81 -7.55 -1.95
CA PHE A 374 -4.86 -7.70 -3.06
C PHE A 374 -4.65 -9.18 -3.39
N ILE A 375 -4.45 -10.04 -2.38
CA ILE A 375 -4.38 -11.50 -2.56
C ILE A 375 -5.68 -12.04 -3.17
N GLU A 376 -6.83 -11.57 -2.70
CA GLU A 376 -8.13 -11.99 -3.20
C GLU A 376 -8.35 -11.56 -4.67
N ASN A 377 -7.95 -10.35 -5.03
CA ASN A 377 -8.02 -9.86 -6.41
C ASN A 377 -7.06 -10.61 -7.34
N LEU A 378 -5.86 -10.99 -6.89
CA LEU A 378 -4.97 -11.89 -7.64
C LEU A 378 -5.64 -13.27 -7.91
N GLY A 379 -6.55 -13.71 -7.03
CA GLY A 379 -7.36 -14.91 -7.22
C GLY A 379 -8.61 -14.73 -8.10
N LYS A 380 -9.05 -13.50 -8.40
CA LYS A 380 -10.31 -13.19 -9.10
C LYS A 380 -10.17 -12.55 -10.49
N ARG A 381 -9.08 -11.83 -10.77
CA ARG A 381 -8.93 -11.02 -11.99
C ARG A 381 -8.31 -11.82 -13.16
N LYS A 382 -8.79 -11.60 -14.39
CA LYS A 382 -8.28 -12.27 -15.61
C LYS A 382 -6.87 -11.78 -16.00
N THR A 383 -6.59 -10.49 -15.77
CA THR A 383 -5.36 -9.83 -16.24
C THR A 383 -4.60 -9.18 -15.08
N LEU A 384 -3.33 -9.54 -14.88
CA LEU A 384 -2.38 -8.78 -14.06
C LEU A 384 -1.57 -7.85 -14.95
N VAL A 385 -1.57 -6.56 -14.63
CA VAL A 385 -0.80 -5.53 -15.34
C VAL A 385 0.21 -4.90 -14.39
N TYR A 386 1.50 -5.01 -14.71
CA TYR A 386 2.54 -4.15 -14.15
C TYR A 386 2.59 -2.89 -15.04
N SER A 387 2.09 -1.78 -14.52
CA SER A 387 1.96 -0.55 -15.30
C SER A 387 3.30 0.14 -15.55
N CYS A 388 3.32 1.02 -16.55
CA CYS A 388 4.37 2.03 -16.70
C CYS A 388 4.46 2.94 -15.47
N GLY A 389 5.67 3.40 -15.17
CA GLY A 389 6.08 4.06 -13.94
C GLY A 389 7.47 3.60 -13.48
N SER A 390 8.01 4.23 -12.43
CA SER A 390 9.35 3.90 -11.93
C SER A 390 9.40 2.50 -11.31
N LEU A 391 10.32 1.68 -11.81
CA LEU A 391 10.34 0.23 -11.54
C LEU A 391 10.52 -0.06 -10.05
N TRP A 392 11.56 0.51 -9.44
CA TRP A 392 12.00 0.13 -8.10
C TRP A 392 11.18 0.79 -6.99
N THR A 393 10.47 1.88 -7.29
CA THR A 393 9.72 2.66 -6.30
C THR A 393 8.21 2.71 -6.48
N SER A 394 7.67 2.35 -7.65
CA SER A 394 6.23 2.17 -7.86
C SER A 394 5.82 0.70 -7.94
N ILE A 395 6.50 -0.08 -8.79
CA ILE A 395 6.10 -1.46 -9.10
C ILE A 395 6.67 -2.46 -8.09
N ILE A 396 7.99 -2.47 -7.90
CA ILE A 396 8.67 -3.42 -7.02
C ILE A 396 8.20 -3.38 -5.55
N PRO A 397 7.86 -2.24 -4.92
CA PRO A 397 7.35 -2.23 -3.54
C PRO A 397 6.03 -2.99 -3.42
N CYS A 398 5.20 -2.98 -4.48
CA CYS A 398 3.97 -3.77 -4.50
C CYS A 398 4.20 -5.29 -4.61
N LEU A 399 5.43 -5.72 -4.91
CA LEU A 399 5.83 -7.11 -5.15
C LEU A 399 6.78 -7.67 -4.08
N ALA A 400 7.48 -6.81 -3.35
CA ALA A 400 8.45 -7.15 -2.29
C ALA A 400 7.80 -7.60 -0.95
N LEU A 401 6.72 -8.39 -1.03
CA LEU A 401 5.80 -8.68 0.08
C LEU A 401 5.56 -10.18 0.27
N ARG A 402 5.13 -10.57 1.47
CA ARG A 402 4.89 -11.99 1.82
C ARG A 402 3.86 -12.64 0.90
N GLY A 403 4.21 -13.79 0.32
CA GLY A 403 3.28 -14.62 -0.46
C GLY A 403 2.83 -14.09 -1.83
N ILE A 404 3.14 -12.84 -2.22
CA ILE A 404 2.72 -12.26 -3.51
C ILE A 404 3.21 -13.10 -4.70
N ALA A 405 4.44 -13.60 -4.64
CA ALA A 405 5.01 -14.47 -5.65
C ALA A 405 4.19 -15.76 -5.85
N SER A 406 4.00 -16.54 -4.78
CA SER A 406 3.09 -17.69 -4.80
C SER A 406 1.67 -17.35 -5.29
N ALA A 407 1.10 -16.20 -4.92
CA ALA A 407 -0.24 -15.79 -5.35
C ALA A 407 -0.31 -15.49 -6.86
N ILE A 408 0.67 -14.77 -7.43
CA ILE A 408 0.76 -14.49 -8.87
C ILE A 408 1.04 -15.79 -9.64
N ALA A 409 1.98 -16.61 -9.18
CA ALA A 409 2.42 -17.82 -9.88
C ALA A 409 1.34 -18.91 -9.91
N LYS A 410 0.55 -19.05 -8.84
CA LYS A 410 -0.44 -20.14 -8.65
C LYS A 410 -1.89 -19.71 -8.89
N SER A 411 -2.16 -18.45 -9.27
CA SER A 411 -3.52 -18.02 -9.62
C SER A 411 -4.03 -18.76 -10.86
N ALA A 412 -5.16 -19.45 -10.71
CA ALA A 412 -5.88 -20.09 -11.80
C ALA A 412 -6.71 -19.11 -12.65
N SER A 413 -6.92 -17.89 -12.14
CA SER A 413 -7.75 -16.87 -12.80
C SER A 413 -6.95 -15.95 -13.72
N ILE A 414 -5.67 -15.67 -13.40
CA ILE A 414 -4.82 -14.78 -14.19
C ILE A 414 -4.33 -15.50 -15.45
N GLN A 415 -4.93 -15.15 -16.59
CA GLN A 415 -4.61 -15.68 -17.91
C GLN A 415 -3.44 -14.92 -18.56
N ALA A 416 -3.33 -13.62 -18.31
CA ALA A 416 -2.25 -12.77 -18.83
C ALA A 416 -1.61 -11.94 -17.71
N LYS A 417 -0.28 -11.91 -17.72
CA LYS A 417 0.61 -11.15 -16.83
C LYS A 417 1.46 -10.23 -17.69
N VAL A 418 1.09 -8.95 -17.76
CA VAL A 418 1.54 -7.99 -18.77
C VAL A 418 2.41 -6.91 -18.12
N LEU A 419 3.64 -6.71 -18.61
CA LEU A 419 4.45 -5.54 -18.29
C LEU A 419 4.23 -4.48 -19.37
N LEU A 420 3.78 -3.28 -18.97
CA LEU A 420 3.78 -2.09 -19.83
C LEU A 420 5.14 -1.39 -19.67
N LEU A 421 6.09 -1.71 -20.56
CA LEU A 421 7.46 -1.20 -20.48
C LEU A 421 7.49 0.32 -20.68
N ASN A 422 8.31 1.02 -19.90
CA ASN A 422 8.49 2.47 -20.03
C ASN A 422 9.02 2.85 -21.43
N GLY A 423 8.66 4.02 -21.94
CA GLY A 423 9.19 4.54 -23.21
C GLY A 423 10.67 4.99 -23.14
N GLN A 424 11.17 5.21 -21.93
CA GLN A 424 12.57 5.54 -21.65
C GLN A 424 12.93 5.10 -20.23
N ASN A 425 14.22 4.88 -19.98
CA ASN A 425 14.74 4.66 -18.63
C ASN A 425 14.70 5.95 -17.79
N ASP A 426 14.68 5.75 -16.47
CA ASP A 426 14.77 6.78 -15.43
C ASP A 426 16.05 6.60 -14.59
N ARG A 427 16.23 7.44 -13.57
CA ARG A 427 17.37 7.39 -12.62
C ARG A 427 17.57 6.01 -11.97
N GLU A 428 16.49 5.25 -11.76
CA GLU A 428 16.50 3.92 -11.12
C GLU A 428 16.91 2.80 -12.09
N THR A 429 16.72 3.02 -13.39
CA THR A 429 16.78 2.03 -14.46
C THR A 429 17.81 2.36 -15.55
N GLU A 430 18.80 3.20 -15.24
CA GLU A 430 19.87 3.58 -16.16
C GLU A 430 20.52 2.38 -16.85
N GLY A 431 20.51 2.40 -18.19
CA GLY A 431 21.05 1.33 -19.04
C GLY A 431 20.32 -0.01 -18.95
N TYR A 432 19.10 -0.07 -18.40
CA TYR A 432 18.28 -1.30 -18.43
C TYR A 432 17.78 -1.59 -19.84
N THR A 433 17.75 -2.88 -20.17
CA THR A 433 17.00 -3.49 -21.27
C THR A 433 15.62 -3.97 -20.78
N ALA A 434 14.72 -4.34 -21.69
CA ALA A 434 13.46 -5.01 -21.32
C ALA A 434 13.70 -6.33 -20.55
N GLU A 435 14.79 -7.04 -20.85
CA GLU A 435 15.24 -8.23 -20.12
C GLU A 435 15.61 -7.89 -18.66
N ASP A 436 16.27 -6.75 -18.40
CA ASP A 436 16.58 -6.30 -17.03
C ASP A 436 15.30 -6.02 -16.21
N TYR A 437 14.30 -5.36 -16.79
CA TYR A 437 13.01 -5.09 -16.11
C TYR A 437 12.30 -6.38 -15.70
N VAL A 438 12.20 -7.34 -16.62
CA VAL A 438 11.58 -8.64 -16.38
C VAL A 438 12.37 -9.42 -15.32
N ASN A 439 13.70 -9.47 -15.44
CA ASN A 439 14.56 -10.15 -14.47
C ASN A 439 14.53 -9.51 -13.08
N ALA A 440 14.35 -8.19 -12.97
CA ALA A 440 14.18 -7.52 -11.67
C ALA A 440 12.88 -7.96 -10.96
N ILE A 441 11.75 -7.98 -11.68
CA ILE A 441 10.46 -8.46 -11.18
C ILE A 441 10.56 -9.91 -10.70
N VAL A 442 11.11 -10.80 -11.55
CA VAL A 442 11.27 -12.23 -11.26
C VAL A 442 12.19 -12.46 -10.06
N ARG A 443 13.32 -11.74 -9.98
CA ARG A 443 14.30 -11.83 -8.88
C ARG A 443 13.69 -11.42 -7.55
N VAL A 444 12.93 -10.32 -7.50
CA VAL A 444 12.27 -9.87 -6.27
C VAL A 444 11.21 -10.88 -5.85
N LEU A 445 10.33 -11.30 -6.75
CA LEU A 445 9.26 -12.24 -6.41
C LEU A 445 9.82 -13.57 -5.88
N ASN A 446 10.79 -14.21 -6.57
CA ASN A 446 11.44 -15.42 -6.09
C ASN A 446 12.17 -15.22 -4.75
N ARG A 447 12.89 -14.10 -4.56
CA ARG A 447 13.56 -13.78 -3.28
C ARG A 447 12.55 -13.70 -2.12
N HIS A 448 11.42 -13.03 -2.31
CA HIS A 448 10.43 -12.86 -1.26
C HIS A 448 9.56 -14.11 -1.04
N ASP A 449 9.38 -15.01 -2.03
CA ASP A 449 8.80 -16.35 -1.79
C ASP A 449 9.71 -17.21 -0.92
N ARG A 450 11.03 -17.25 -1.21
CA ARG A 450 12.04 -17.94 -0.38
C ARG A 450 12.05 -17.42 1.06
N LEU A 451 12.02 -16.10 1.26
CA LEU A 451 11.94 -15.49 2.60
C LEU A 451 10.61 -15.84 3.30
N SER A 452 9.49 -15.85 2.57
CA SER A 452 8.18 -16.27 3.11
C SER A 452 8.22 -17.72 3.59
N HIS A 453 8.82 -18.63 2.82
CA HIS A 453 8.94 -20.03 3.18
C HIS A 453 9.83 -20.27 4.40
N LYS A 454 10.98 -19.59 4.52
CA LYS A 454 11.84 -19.65 5.71
C LYS A 454 11.15 -19.12 6.97
N ALA A 455 10.37 -18.04 6.85
CA ALA A 455 9.59 -17.49 7.97
C ALA A 455 8.45 -18.42 8.41
N LEU A 456 7.81 -19.15 7.49
CA LEU A 456 6.65 -20.00 7.78
C LEU A 456 6.99 -21.44 8.21
N LYS A 457 8.15 -21.99 7.81
CA LYS A 457 8.56 -23.37 8.09
C LYS A 457 9.81 -23.49 8.97
N GLY A 458 10.33 -22.35 9.44
CA GLY A 458 11.61 -22.28 10.14
C GLY A 458 12.81 -22.61 9.24
N THR A 459 13.98 -22.66 9.84
CA THR A 459 15.26 -22.93 9.15
C THR A 459 15.44 -24.38 8.69
N GLN A 460 14.45 -25.26 8.92
CA GLN A 460 14.57 -26.69 8.65
C GLN A 460 14.27 -27.10 7.20
N THR A 461 13.61 -26.26 6.38
CA THR A 461 13.50 -26.52 4.94
C THR A 461 14.77 -26.07 4.21
N PRO A 462 15.58 -26.97 3.63
CA PRO A 462 16.79 -26.58 2.92
C PRO A 462 16.47 -25.77 1.66
N ASP A 463 17.29 -24.77 1.36
CA ASP A 463 17.10 -23.86 0.22
C ASP A 463 16.91 -24.61 -1.12
N PHE A 464 17.54 -25.77 -1.31
CA PHE A 464 17.43 -26.57 -2.53
C PHE A 464 16.02 -27.18 -2.77
N LEU A 465 15.16 -27.22 -1.75
CA LEU A 465 13.75 -27.63 -1.90
C LEU A 465 12.83 -26.47 -2.30
N ILE A 466 13.26 -25.22 -2.12
CA ILE A 466 12.50 -24.03 -2.54
C ILE A 466 12.90 -23.70 -3.97
N ARG A 467 12.21 -24.32 -4.94
CA ARG A 467 12.41 -24.03 -6.36
C ARG A 467 11.83 -22.66 -6.71
N ASP A 468 12.62 -21.84 -7.38
CA ASP A 468 12.16 -20.60 -8.01
C ASP A 468 11.13 -20.90 -9.10
N TYR A 469 10.18 -19.98 -9.29
CA TYR A 469 9.28 -20.02 -10.44
C TYR A 469 9.99 -19.43 -11.69
N PRO A 470 9.72 -19.97 -12.89
CA PRO A 470 10.27 -19.44 -14.13
C PRO A 470 9.71 -18.04 -14.45
N VAL A 471 10.37 -17.33 -15.37
CA VAL A 471 9.96 -15.98 -15.83
C VAL A 471 8.47 -15.93 -16.21
N SER A 472 8.02 -16.90 -17.01
CA SER A 472 6.62 -17.06 -17.46
C SER A 472 5.59 -17.22 -16.34
N ALA A 473 5.99 -17.56 -15.12
CA ALA A 473 5.07 -17.59 -13.97
C ALA A 473 4.73 -16.18 -13.46
N PHE A 474 5.55 -15.17 -13.77
CA PHE A 474 5.38 -13.79 -13.31
C PHE A 474 5.12 -12.79 -14.43
N VAL A 475 5.80 -12.91 -15.57
CA VAL A 475 5.59 -12.07 -16.76
C VAL A 475 5.39 -12.97 -17.97
N THR A 476 4.30 -12.77 -18.68
CA THR A 476 3.93 -13.53 -19.90
C THR A 476 3.99 -12.66 -21.16
N HIS A 477 3.86 -11.34 -21.00
CA HIS A 477 3.85 -10.39 -22.09
C HIS A 477 4.64 -9.13 -21.70
N VAL A 478 5.46 -8.62 -22.61
CA VAL A 478 5.99 -7.24 -22.56
C VAL A 478 5.34 -6.44 -23.69
N VAL A 479 4.54 -5.46 -23.31
CA VAL A 479 4.08 -4.39 -24.22
C VAL A 479 5.14 -3.30 -24.21
N TYR A 480 5.52 -2.80 -25.37
CA TYR A 480 6.46 -1.68 -25.51
C TYR A 480 6.06 -0.74 -26.65
N LEU A 481 6.52 0.50 -26.58
CA LEU A 481 6.23 1.54 -27.56
C LEU A 481 7.26 1.56 -28.70
N ARG A 482 6.79 1.66 -29.94
CA ARG A 482 7.62 2.01 -31.10
C ARG A 482 8.36 3.32 -30.79
N GLY A 483 9.68 3.34 -31.03
CA GLY A 483 10.53 4.50 -30.71
C GLY A 483 10.97 4.61 -29.24
N SER A 484 10.71 3.60 -28.40
CA SER A 484 11.30 3.51 -27.06
C SER A 484 12.83 3.50 -27.11
N SER A 485 13.48 4.15 -26.14
CA SER A 485 14.94 4.08 -25.96
C SER A 485 15.40 2.86 -25.14
N ILE A 486 14.47 2.07 -24.59
CA ILE A 486 14.76 0.82 -23.90
C ILE A 486 14.91 -0.31 -24.94
N GLN A 487 16.05 -0.98 -24.97
CA GLN A 487 16.30 -2.07 -25.90
C GLN A 487 15.45 -3.32 -25.57
N VAL A 488 14.81 -3.89 -26.61
CA VAL A 488 13.93 -5.07 -26.51
C VAL A 488 14.49 -6.20 -27.37
N ASP A 489 15.19 -7.15 -26.74
CA ASP A 489 15.57 -8.42 -27.39
C ASP A 489 14.38 -9.38 -27.34
N GLN A 490 13.56 -9.38 -28.40
CA GLN A 490 12.40 -10.26 -28.51
C GLN A 490 12.80 -11.75 -28.49
N GLY A 491 13.98 -12.10 -28.98
CA GLY A 491 14.44 -13.50 -29.05
C GLY A 491 14.71 -14.08 -27.67
N ARG A 492 15.41 -13.32 -26.81
CA ARG A 492 15.62 -13.70 -25.40
C ARG A 492 14.33 -13.73 -24.60
N LEU A 493 13.47 -12.73 -24.78
CA LEU A 493 12.18 -12.69 -24.08
C LEU A 493 11.29 -13.88 -24.48
N ALA A 494 11.24 -14.23 -25.77
CA ALA A 494 10.56 -15.43 -26.25
C ALA A 494 11.18 -16.72 -25.67
N ALA A 495 12.51 -16.82 -25.62
CA ALA A 495 13.21 -17.96 -24.99
C ALA A 495 12.94 -18.09 -23.47
N ALA A 496 12.65 -16.97 -22.79
CA ALA A 496 12.19 -16.94 -21.40
C ALA A 496 10.68 -17.22 -21.23
N GLY A 497 9.94 -17.46 -22.33
CA GLY A 497 8.50 -17.70 -22.34
C GLY A 497 7.64 -16.43 -22.28
N VAL A 498 8.15 -15.31 -22.79
CA VAL A 498 7.51 -13.99 -22.74
C VAL A 498 7.24 -13.47 -24.16
N ARG A 499 5.97 -13.29 -24.54
CA ARG A 499 5.60 -12.70 -25.84
C ARG A 499 5.85 -11.18 -25.82
N CYS A 500 6.32 -10.63 -26.94
CA CYS A 500 6.53 -9.19 -27.10
C CYS A 500 5.44 -8.58 -27.96
N VAL A 501 4.93 -7.41 -27.57
CA VAL A 501 3.84 -6.69 -28.25
C VAL A 501 4.28 -5.25 -28.47
N GLU A 502 4.64 -4.91 -29.72
CA GLU A 502 4.98 -3.55 -30.10
C GLU A 502 3.72 -2.76 -30.45
N VAL A 503 3.55 -1.58 -29.84
CA VAL A 503 2.44 -0.68 -30.15
C VAL A 503 2.91 0.75 -30.45
N GLU A 504 2.14 1.43 -31.29
CA GLU A 504 2.35 2.83 -31.63
C GLU A 504 1.45 3.72 -30.76
N GLY A 505 2.07 4.68 -30.08
CA GLY A 505 1.43 5.68 -29.22
C GLY A 505 0.87 6.87 -30.00
N PRO A 506 0.33 7.90 -29.31
CA PRO A 506 -0.05 9.15 -29.95
C PRO A 506 1.18 9.93 -30.47
N PRO A 507 1.04 10.76 -31.52
CA PRO A 507 2.12 11.62 -32.00
C PRO A 507 2.66 12.54 -30.89
N SER A 508 3.95 12.39 -30.56
CA SER A 508 4.62 13.10 -29.48
C SER A 508 6.14 12.98 -29.63
N ASP A 509 6.90 13.97 -29.17
CA ASP A 509 8.38 13.95 -29.13
C ASP A 509 8.94 12.86 -28.20
N LYS A 510 8.09 12.26 -27.36
CA LYS A 510 8.45 11.17 -26.44
C LYS A 510 7.45 10.02 -26.55
N PRO A 511 7.90 8.75 -26.60
CA PRO A 511 7.01 7.60 -26.62
C PRO A 511 6.23 7.49 -25.30
N LEU A 512 4.92 7.74 -25.36
CA LEU A 512 3.99 7.69 -24.23
C LEU A 512 2.81 6.76 -24.54
N TYR A 513 2.19 6.23 -23.49
CA TYR A 513 0.93 5.49 -23.62
C TYR A 513 -0.27 6.42 -23.40
N ASP A 514 -1.30 6.26 -24.24
CA ASP A 514 -2.64 6.78 -23.99
C ASP A 514 -3.64 5.62 -23.75
N PRO A 515 -4.87 5.89 -23.26
CA PRO A 515 -5.86 4.86 -23.03
C PRO A 515 -6.23 4.02 -24.27
N ALA A 516 -6.18 4.60 -25.49
CA ALA A 516 -6.47 3.85 -26.71
C ALA A 516 -5.34 2.87 -27.07
N THR A 517 -4.08 3.30 -26.96
CA THR A 517 -2.90 2.46 -27.22
C THR A 517 -2.85 1.26 -26.27
N VAL A 518 -3.13 1.47 -24.98
CA VAL A 518 -3.16 0.36 -24.00
C VAL A 518 -4.31 -0.62 -24.29
N ARG A 519 -5.50 -0.14 -24.68
CA ARG A 519 -6.60 -1.04 -25.11
C ARG A 519 -6.23 -1.86 -26.34
N ARG A 520 -5.60 -1.26 -27.36
CA ARG A 520 -5.06 -1.98 -28.54
C ARG A 520 -4.03 -3.05 -28.15
N ALA A 521 -3.12 -2.71 -27.23
CA ALA A 521 -2.10 -3.65 -26.75
C ALA A 521 -2.71 -4.87 -26.00
N LEU A 522 -3.71 -4.62 -25.15
CA LEU A 522 -4.37 -5.68 -24.37
C LEU A 522 -5.25 -6.57 -25.25
N ASP A 523 -5.91 -6.01 -26.25
CA ASP A 523 -6.61 -6.74 -27.32
C ASP A 523 -5.64 -7.66 -28.09
N GLN A 524 -4.46 -7.17 -28.48
CA GLN A 524 -3.41 -8.00 -29.09
C GLN A 524 -2.86 -9.09 -28.15
N VAL A 525 -2.76 -8.84 -26.83
CA VAL A 525 -2.38 -9.88 -25.85
C VAL A 525 -3.40 -11.02 -25.80
N TYR A 526 -4.70 -10.74 -25.93
CA TYR A 526 -5.75 -11.76 -25.89
C TYR A 526 -6.05 -12.42 -27.24
N ARG A 527 -5.72 -11.77 -28.37
CA ARG A 527 -5.70 -12.44 -29.67
C ARG A 527 -4.64 -13.54 -29.65
N ARG A 528 -5.11 -14.79 -29.79
CA ARG A 528 -4.22 -15.91 -30.12
C ARG A 528 -3.72 -15.70 -31.55
N ASP A 529 -2.46 -15.99 -31.77
CA ASP A 529 -1.85 -15.93 -33.09
C ASP A 529 -2.56 -16.95 -34.01
N THR A 530 -3.38 -16.47 -34.95
CA THR A 530 -4.04 -17.29 -35.97
C THR A 530 -3.17 -17.37 -37.21
N HIS A 531 -1.99 -17.97 -37.06
CA HIS A 531 -0.98 -18.20 -38.10
C HIS A 531 -0.36 -19.58 -37.94
#